data_AF-A0A3A9EM63-F1
#
_entry.id   AF-A0A3A9EM63-F1
#
_cell.length_a   1.000
_cell.length_b   1.000
_cell.length_c   1.000
_cell.angle_alpha   90.00
_cell.angle_beta   90.00
_cell.angle_gamma   90.00
#
_symmetry.space_group_name_H-M   'P 1'
#
loop_
_entity.id
_entity.type
_entity.pdbx_description
1 polymer ?
#
loop_
_entity_poly.entity_id
_entity_poly.type
_entity_poly.pdbx_seq_one_letter_code
_entity_poly.pdbx_strand_id
1 'polypeptide(L)'
;MKKTALFFALCLLVILAGCGGKKGAAESGEAGSQSLYTTVVQYSGEDESTEKYLEIAGRSQKLLPLLEKNLDAFVMDAYNFQDADGEGTLLYTLNGMNYPEEIDPNGCSVRIDPNYLKVNPIESADGRPIEEQLVMDDCTLNLLVPEKFREQEADILEGYRKHFYFEKVEAENSYNQEAGIQERLDLSLEDLSVHIIYVKNGQEYCTFRKDCAADTGNRISDPVAQIYTGNIHCNYAHSLLSQWTYFYWDGNASQAFEAMKPYVKQCGASESFRAVDLAGEF
;
A
#
# COMPACT_ATOMS: atom_id res chain seq x y z
N MET A 1 -58.64 -62.12 12.30
CA MET A 1 -57.97 -63.06 13.23
C MET A 1 -56.77 -63.68 12.52
N LYS A 2 -55.53 -63.58 13.09
CA LYS A 2 -54.32 -64.33 12.66
C LYS A 2 -53.85 -63.97 11.21
N LYS A 3 -52.55 -63.98 10.84
CA LYS A 3 -51.27 -64.15 11.57
C LYS A 3 -50.14 -63.50 10.74
N THR A 4 -49.02 -63.24 11.42
CA THR A 4 -47.59 -63.17 11.00
C THR A 4 -47.18 -63.83 9.66
N ALA A 5 -46.05 -63.49 8.99
CA ALA A 5 -44.86 -62.67 9.33
C ALA A 5 -43.99 -62.36 8.07
N LEU A 6 -43.03 -61.41 8.20
CA LEU A 6 -41.68 -61.29 7.55
C LEU A 6 -41.57 -61.52 6.01
N PHE A 7 -40.82 -60.77 5.20
CA PHE A 7 -39.67 -59.84 5.33
C PHE A 7 -39.62 -58.96 4.03
N PHE A 8 -38.66 -58.09 3.66
CA PHE A 8 -37.35 -57.60 4.15
C PHE A 8 -37.13 -56.14 3.63
N ALA A 9 -36.02 -55.52 4.01
CA ALA A 9 -35.22 -54.54 3.23
C ALA A 9 -35.64 -53.05 3.09
N LEU A 10 -34.84 -52.24 3.81
CA LEU A 10 -34.14 -51.01 3.37
C LEU A 10 -34.92 -49.69 3.16
N CYS A 11 -34.78 -48.81 4.14
CA CYS A 11 -35.10 -47.39 4.06
C CYS A 11 -34.01 -46.61 3.31
N LEU A 12 -34.42 -45.65 2.46
CA LEU A 12 -33.89 -44.28 2.48
C LEU A 12 -34.82 -43.36 1.66
N LEU A 13 -35.47 -42.43 2.36
CA LEU A 13 -36.44 -41.51 1.78
C LEU A 13 -35.73 -40.21 1.36
N VAL A 14 -35.83 -39.87 0.09
CA VAL A 14 -35.41 -38.55 -0.43
C VAL A 14 -36.38 -37.50 0.09
N ILE A 15 -35.87 -36.49 0.81
CA ILE A 15 -36.57 -35.22 1.00
C ILE A 15 -35.60 -34.08 0.66
N LEU A 16 -35.96 -33.31 -0.35
CA LEU A 16 -35.33 -32.06 -0.73
C LEU A 16 -35.74 -30.95 0.24
N ALA A 17 -34.77 -30.18 0.73
CA ALA A 17 -34.99 -28.85 1.26
C ALA A 17 -33.83 -27.96 0.83
N GLY A 18 -33.96 -27.31 -0.32
CA GLY A 18 -32.99 -26.35 -0.81
C GLY A 18 -33.38 -24.93 -0.40
N CYS A 19 -32.45 -24.17 0.18
CA CYS A 19 -32.32 -22.71 0.07
C CYS A 19 -31.06 -22.24 0.83
N GLY A 20 -30.35 -21.25 0.26
CA GLY A 20 -29.42 -20.41 1.03
C GLY A 20 -27.96 -20.44 0.59
N GLY A 21 -27.51 -19.34 -0.02
CA GLY A 21 -26.14 -18.82 0.12
C GLY A 21 -25.01 -19.51 -0.64
N LYS A 22 -24.74 -19.07 -1.88
CA LYS A 22 -23.38 -19.15 -2.42
C LYS A 22 -22.47 -18.20 -1.62
N LYS A 23 -21.67 -18.74 -0.70
CA LYS A 23 -20.44 -18.05 -0.28
C LYS A 23 -19.37 -18.33 -1.31
N GLY A 24 -18.96 -17.29 -2.05
CA GLY A 24 -17.71 -17.32 -2.79
C GLY A 24 -16.55 -17.15 -1.81
N ALA A 25 -16.08 -18.25 -1.23
CA ALA A 25 -14.73 -18.30 -0.67
C ALA A 25 -13.79 -18.74 -1.80
N ALA A 26 -12.62 -18.10 -1.89
CA ALA A 26 -11.61 -18.49 -2.85
C ALA A 26 -10.94 -19.80 -2.42
N GLU A 27 -11.46 -20.93 -2.88
CA GLU A 27 -10.72 -22.20 -2.91
C GLU A 27 -9.91 -22.28 -4.21
N SER A 28 -8.67 -21.83 -4.16
CA SER A 28 -7.62 -22.21 -5.12
C SER A 28 -6.67 -23.20 -4.46
N GLY A 29 -6.28 -24.25 -5.21
CA GLY A 29 -5.65 -25.45 -4.66
C GLY A 29 -4.19 -25.28 -4.22
N GLU A 30 -3.64 -26.38 -3.67
CA GLU A 30 -2.30 -26.49 -3.07
C GLU A 30 -1.16 -25.96 -3.97
N ALA A 31 -0.75 -24.73 -3.70
CA ALA A 31 0.65 -24.31 -3.67
C ALA A 31 1.01 -24.02 -2.21
N GLY A 32 2.29 -24.17 -1.82
CA GLY A 32 2.74 -23.88 -0.45
C GLY A 32 2.30 -22.48 -0.05
N SER A 33 1.51 -22.35 1.02
CA SER A 33 0.79 -21.11 1.32
C SER A 33 1.75 -20.04 1.83
N GLN A 34 2.33 -19.28 0.91
CA GLN A 34 3.16 -18.13 1.23
C GLN A 34 2.35 -17.18 2.12
N SER A 35 2.91 -16.87 3.29
CA SER A 35 2.32 -15.91 4.21
C SER A 35 2.77 -14.52 3.82
N LEU A 36 1.89 -13.54 3.99
CA LEU A 36 2.22 -12.13 3.79
C LEU A 36 2.83 -11.57 5.08
N TYR A 37 4.01 -10.99 4.97
CA TYR A 37 4.73 -10.35 6.08
C TYR A 37 4.82 -8.84 5.88
N THR A 38 4.86 -8.09 6.98
CA THR A 38 5.12 -6.65 7.01
C THR A 38 6.40 -6.34 7.80
N THR A 39 7.08 -5.25 7.45
CA THR A 39 8.29 -4.80 8.14
C THR A 39 7.96 -4.08 9.45
N VAL A 40 8.78 -4.31 10.49
CA VAL A 40 8.57 -3.72 11.82
C VAL A 40 9.74 -2.82 12.19
N VAL A 41 9.47 -1.51 12.35
CA VAL A 41 10.42 -0.54 12.90
C VAL A 41 10.35 -0.57 14.42
N GLN A 42 11.46 -0.91 15.07
CA GLN A 42 11.61 -0.93 16.53
C GLN A 42 12.30 0.32 17.08
N TYR A 43 12.87 1.16 16.21
CA TYR A 43 13.63 2.34 16.58
C TYR A 43 13.75 3.31 15.39
N SER A 44 13.12 4.48 15.52
CA SER A 44 13.12 5.58 14.53
C SER A 44 14.15 6.67 14.82
N GLY A 45 14.65 6.78 16.06
CA GLY A 45 15.49 7.90 16.53
C GLY A 45 14.77 9.22 16.72
N GLU A 46 13.44 9.24 16.54
CA GLU A 46 12.58 10.43 16.64
C GLU A 46 12.62 11.09 18.03
N ASP A 47 12.68 10.29 19.09
CA ASP A 47 12.81 10.76 20.48
C ASP A 47 14.22 11.30 20.84
N GLU A 48 15.22 11.16 19.95
CA GLU A 48 16.60 11.59 20.23
C GLU A 48 16.96 12.95 19.60
N SER A 49 16.84 13.08 18.28
CA SER A 49 17.02 14.34 17.55
C SER A 49 16.59 14.21 16.08
N THR A 50 16.32 15.34 15.43
CA THR A 50 16.07 15.35 13.97
C THR A 50 17.26 14.81 13.18
N GLU A 51 18.51 15.11 13.57
CA GLU A 51 19.70 14.53 12.95
C GLU A 51 19.70 13.00 13.03
N LYS A 52 19.33 12.43 14.20
CA LYS A 52 19.29 10.99 14.42
C LYS A 52 18.16 10.33 13.63
N TYR A 53 17.00 10.97 13.59
CA TYR A 53 15.87 10.55 12.76
C TYR A 53 16.25 10.52 11.27
N LEU A 54 16.89 11.57 10.75
CA LEU A 54 17.34 11.63 9.35
C LEU A 54 18.42 10.59 9.02
N GLU A 55 19.33 10.31 9.94
CA GLU A 55 20.28 9.19 9.80
C GLU A 55 19.53 7.87 9.54
N ILE A 56 18.46 7.60 10.29
CA ILE A 56 17.67 6.35 10.22
C ILE A 56 16.73 6.34 9.01
N ALA A 57 16.07 7.45 8.71
CA ALA A 57 15.21 7.60 7.54
C ALA A 57 16.03 7.46 6.23
N GLY A 58 17.23 8.04 6.17
CA GLY A 58 18.17 7.85 5.07
C GLY A 58 18.73 6.42 4.93
N ARG A 59 18.68 5.59 5.98
CA ARG A 59 18.93 4.13 5.89
C ARG A 59 17.70 3.41 5.33
N SER A 60 16.49 3.84 5.69
CA SER A 60 15.23 3.28 5.21
C SER A 60 15.03 3.52 3.70
N GLN A 61 15.32 4.73 3.22
CA GLN A 61 15.33 5.07 1.78
C GLN A 61 16.28 4.20 0.95
N LYS A 62 17.39 3.74 1.55
CA LYS A 62 18.32 2.79 0.90
C LYS A 62 17.87 1.33 1.00
N LEU A 63 17.09 0.99 2.03
CA LEU A 63 16.63 -0.37 2.30
C LEU A 63 15.46 -0.76 1.41
N LEU A 64 14.45 0.10 1.26
CA LEU A 64 13.22 -0.21 0.53
C LEU A 64 13.49 -0.72 -0.91
N PRO A 65 14.31 -0.06 -1.76
CA PRO A 65 14.66 -0.58 -3.09
C PRO A 65 15.44 -1.91 -3.10
N LEU A 66 16.12 -2.27 -2.00
CA LEU A 66 16.74 -3.59 -1.87
C LEU A 66 15.70 -4.67 -1.55
N LEU A 67 14.66 -4.35 -0.78
CA LEU A 67 13.58 -5.29 -0.49
C LEU A 67 12.70 -5.50 -1.73
N GLU A 68 12.33 -4.41 -2.41
CA GLU A 68 11.62 -4.42 -3.69
C GLU A 68 12.31 -5.32 -4.72
N LYS A 69 13.64 -5.20 -4.82
CA LYS A 69 14.44 -5.92 -5.83
C LYS A 69 14.71 -7.38 -5.49
N ASN A 70 14.89 -7.73 -4.22
CA ASN A 70 15.44 -9.04 -3.82
C ASN A 70 14.44 -9.94 -3.07
N LEU A 71 13.31 -9.40 -2.61
CA LEU A 71 12.23 -10.14 -1.96
C LEU A 71 10.86 -9.92 -2.63
N ASP A 72 10.83 -9.22 -3.78
CA ASP A 72 9.60 -8.72 -4.42
C ASP A 72 8.68 -7.98 -3.42
N ALA A 73 9.28 -7.24 -2.48
CA ALA A 73 8.54 -6.44 -1.53
C ALA A 73 7.80 -5.30 -2.24
N PHE A 74 6.62 -4.95 -1.75
CA PHE A 74 5.73 -3.97 -2.37
C PHE A 74 5.12 -3.04 -1.32
N VAL A 75 4.62 -1.89 -1.78
CA VAL A 75 3.99 -0.86 -0.96
C VAL A 75 2.50 -0.81 -1.25
N MET A 76 1.70 -0.80 -0.19
CA MET A 76 0.31 -0.38 -0.23
C MET A 76 0.03 0.50 0.99
N ASP A 77 0.26 1.79 0.83
CA ASP A 77 -0.11 2.82 1.79
C ASP A 77 -1.55 3.26 1.51
N ALA A 78 -2.41 2.91 2.47
CA ALA A 78 -3.84 3.16 2.46
C ALA A 78 -4.25 4.08 3.62
N TYR A 79 -3.33 4.90 4.15
CA TYR A 79 -3.52 5.68 5.37
C TYR A 79 -4.81 6.52 5.38
N ASN A 80 -5.16 7.15 4.26
CA ASN A 80 -6.39 7.92 4.10
C ASN A 80 -7.68 7.09 4.30
N PHE A 81 -7.62 5.77 4.14
CA PHE A 81 -8.73 4.83 4.36
C PHE A 81 -8.63 4.09 5.70
N GLN A 82 -7.71 4.48 6.59
CA GLN A 82 -7.64 3.95 7.95
C GLN A 82 -8.85 4.42 8.77
N ASP A 83 -9.40 3.51 9.58
CA ASP A 83 -10.40 3.81 10.61
C ASP A 83 -9.75 4.65 11.72
N ALA A 84 -10.13 5.93 11.79
CA ALA A 84 -9.50 6.93 12.64
C ALA A 84 -9.97 6.88 14.11
N ASP A 85 -11.11 6.26 14.39
CA ASP A 85 -11.72 6.20 15.73
C ASP A 85 -12.11 4.78 16.20
N GLY A 86 -12.10 3.79 15.31
CA GLY A 86 -12.51 2.42 15.60
C GLY A 86 -14.02 2.19 15.44
N GLU A 87 -14.76 3.21 14.98
CA GLU A 87 -16.19 3.16 14.70
C GLU A 87 -16.47 3.21 13.19
N GLY A 88 -15.42 3.18 12.35
CA GLY A 88 -15.49 3.18 10.88
C GLY A 88 -15.32 4.55 10.23
N THR A 89 -14.87 5.58 10.96
CA THR A 89 -14.61 6.91 10.38
C THR A 89 -13.33 6.88 9.56
N LEU A 90 -13.45 6.84 8.22
CA LEU A 90 -12.30 6.86 7.31
C LEU A 90 -11.53 8.18 7.44
N LEU A 91 -10.21 8.10 7.65
CA LEU A 91 -9.35 9.24 7.98
C LEU A 91 -9.49 10.43 7.02
N TYR A 92 -9.63 10.17 5.71
CA TYR A 92 -9.76 11.24 4.70
C TYR A 92 -10.94 12.18 4.98
N THR A 93 -12.02 11.69 5.60
CA THR A 93 -13.21 12.49 5.94
C THR A 93 -12.94 13.55 7.01
N LEU A 94 -11.80 13.44 7.72
CA LEU A 94 -11.33 14.39 8.74
C LEU A 94 -10.28 15.37 8.20
N ASN A 95 -9.80 15.17 6.96
CA ASN A 95 -8.73 15.97 6.37
C ASN A 95 -9.23 17.32 5.82
N GLY A 96 -8.33 18.31 5.82
CA GLY A 96 -8.53 19.54 5.07
C GLY A 96 -8.25 19.32 3.58
N MET A 97 -9.25 19.55 2.73
CA MET A 97 -9.17 19.40 1.28
C MET A 97 -9.31 20.75 0.56
N ASN A 98 -8.72 20.84 -0.63
CA ASN A 98 -8.84 21.98 -1.54
C ASN A 98 -9.69 21.62 -2.78
N TYR A 99 -9.84 20.33 -3.08
CA TYR A 99 -10.58 19.76 -4.20
C TYR A 99 -11.64 18.75 -3.68
N PRO A 100 -12.54 18.20 -4.54
CA PRO A 100 -13.41 17.10 -4.16
C PRO A 100 -12.63 15.88 -3.63
N GLU A 101 -13.22 15.16 -2.67
CA GLU A 101 -12.55 14.05 -1.97
C GLU A 101 -12.04 12.96 -2.92
N GLU A 102 -12.71 12.75 -4.05
CA GLU A 102 -12.34 11.72 -5.02
C GLU A 102 -11.04 12.03 -5.78
N ILE A 103 -10.57 13.27 -5.74
CA ILE A 103 -9.37 13.73 -6.49
C ILE A 103 -8.35 14.51 -5.65
N ASP A 104 -8.67 14.91 -4.42
CA ASP A 104 -7.72 15.62 -3.55
C ASP A 104 -6.60 14.67 -3.07
N PRO A 105 -5.33 15.10 -3.02
CA PRO A 105 -4.25 14.29 -2.44
C PRO A 105 -4.50 13.83 -1.00
N ASN A 106 -5.26 14.60 -0.21
CA ASN A 106 -5.66 14.26 1.16
C ASN A 106 -7.01 13.51 1.23
N GLY A 107 -7.63 13.21 0.09
CA GLY A 107 -8.93 12.56 -0.04
C GLY A 107 -8.83 11.04 -0.24
N CYS A 108 -9.61 10.52 -1.18
CA CYS A 108 -9.69 9.13 -1.61
C CYS A 108 -8.46 8.69 -2.43
N SER A 109 -7.27 8.97 -1.92
CA SER A 109 -5.99 8.67 -2.54
C SER A 109 -5.29 7.49 -1.85
N VAL A 110 -4.44 6.78 -2.59
CA VAL A 110 -3.56 5.73 -2.06
C VAL A 110 -2.16 5.91 -2.62
N ARG A 111 -1.15 5.33 -1.96
CA ARG A 111 0.23 5.29 -2.45
C ARG A 111 0.71 3.85 -2.58
N ILE A 112 1.16 3.49 -3.78
CA ILE A 112 1.65 2.15 -4.12
C ILE A 112 3.03 2.25 -4.77
N ASP A 113 3.78 1.16 -4.82
CA ASP A 113 4.99 1.07 -5.64
C ASP A 113 4.71 0.25 -6.93
N PRO A 114 5.67 0.16 -7.86
CA PRO A 114 5.52 -0.69 -9.05
C PRO A 114 5.36 -2.19 -8.74
N ASN A 115 5.88 -2.72 -7.63
CA ASN A 115 5.71 -4.14 -7.32
C ASN A 115 4.28 -4.47 -6.86
N TYR A 116 3.54 -3.52 -6.27
CA TYR A 116 2.12 -3.72 -5.93
C TYR A 116 1.28 -4.16 -7.14
N LEU A 117 1.57 -3.62 -8.33
CA LEU A 117 0.86 -3.94 -9.57
C LEU A 117 1.05 -5.42 -9.99
N LYS A 118 2.09 -6.11 -9.52
CA LYS A 118 2.25 -7.57 -9.70
C LYS A 118 1.24 -8.37 -8.86
N VAL A 119 0.81 -7.82 -7.73
CA VAL A 119 -0.05 -8.46 -6.72
C VAL A 119 -1.52 -8.10 -6.90
N ASN A 120 -1.78 -6.84 -7.25
CA ASN A 120 -3.10 -6.30 -7.57
C ASN A 120 -3.04 -5.58 -8.93
N PRO A 121 -3.11 -6.31 -10.06
CA PRO A 121 -2.98 -5.73 -11.39
C PRO A 121 -4.04 -4.68 -11.70
N ILE A 122 -3.58 -3.53 -12.21
CA ILE A 122 -4.45 -2.44 -12.68
C ILE A 122 -4.32 -2.32 -14.19
N GLU A 123 -5.45 -2.24 -14.89
CA GLU A 123 -5.51 -2.03 -16.33
C GLU A 123 -5.52 -0.54 -16.69
N SER A 124 -4.59 -0.14 -17.55
CA SER A 124 -4.61 1.16 -18.21
C SER A 124 -5.82 1.29 -19.15
N ALA A 125 -6.25 2.53 -19.37
CA ALA A 125 -7.32 2.87 -20.31
C ALA A 125 -6.97 2.54 -21.77
N ASP A 126 -5.69 2.69 -22.14
CA ASP A 126 -5.20 2.44 -23.50
C ASP A 126 -4.72 1.00 -23.74
N GLY A 127 -4.73 0.15 -22.70
CA GLY A 127 -4.35 -1.26 -22.76
C GLY A 127 -2.84 -1.52 -22.84
N ARG A 128 -1.98 -0.51 -22.71
CA ARG A 128 -0.53 -0.72 -22.55
C ARG A 128 -0.18 -1.07 -21.09
N PRO A 129 0.85 -1.91 -20.83
CA PRO A 129 1.33 -2.14 -19.47
C PRO A 129 1.61 -0.83 -18.73
N ILE A 130 1.32 -0.75 -17.43
CA ILE A 130 1.55 0.48 -16.64
C ILE A 130 3.04 0.72 -16.47
N GLU A 131 3.81 -0.35 -16.30
CA GLU A 131 5.27 -0.36 -16.12
C GLU A 131 6.01 0.24 -17.33
N GLU A 132 5.44 0.12 -18.54
CA GLU A 132 5.96 0.74 -19.77
C GLU A 132 5.58 2.23 -19.92
N GLN A 133 4.73 2.74 -19.03
CA GLN A 133 4.25 4.13 -19.03
C GLN A 133 4.87 4.97 -17.90
N LEU A 134 5.44 4.35 -16.87
CA LEU A 134 6.07 5.06 -15.74
C LEU A 134 7.25 5.94 -16.20
N VAL A 135 7.24 7.19 -15.78
CA VAL A 135 8.34 8.14 -15.97
C VAL A 135 9.26 8.09 -14.75
N MET A 136 10.38 7.38 -14.87
CA MET A 136 11.39 7.22 -13.80
C MET A 136 12.34 8.43 -13.72
N ASP A 137 11.77 9.62 -13.51
CA ASP A 137 12.48 10.88 -13.34
C ASP A 137 12.29 11.43 -11.91
N ASP A 138 13.36 11.97 -11.33
CA ASP A 138 13.38 12.42 -9.94
C ASP A 138 12.45 13.63 -9.69
N CYS A 139 12.15 14.42 -10.72
CA CYS A 139 11.23 15.55 -10.66
C CYS A 139 9.85 15.21 -11.28
N THR A 140 9.47 13.93 -11.35
CA THR A 140 8.18 13.49 -11.89
C THR A 140 7.40 12.58 -10.94
N LEU A 141 6.22 13.03 -10.51
CA LEU A 141 5.23 12.21 -9.81
C LEU A 141 4.37 11.44 -10.82
N ASN A 142 4.28 10.12 -10.69
CA ASN A 142 3.41 9.29 -11.52
C ASN A 142 2.09 9.00 -10.78
N LEU A 143 0.95 9.17 -11.46
CA LEU A 143 -0.39 8.91 -10.93
C LEU A 143 -1.15 7.92 -11.81
N LEU A 144 -1.89 7.00 -11.20
CA LEU A 144 -2.97 6.26 -11.83
C LEU A 144 -4.29 6.98 -11.56
N VAL A 145 -5.00 7.39 -12.61
CA VAL A 145 -6.25 8.15 -12.50
C VAL A 145 -7.37 7.42 -13.24
N PRO A 146 -8.46 7.01 -12.55
CA PRO A 146 -9.65 6.46 -13.19
C PRO A 146 -10.21 7.41 -14.28
N GLU A 147 -10.54 6.87 -15.46
CA GLU A 147 -11.01 7.66 -16.61
C GLU A 147 -12.19 8.60 -16.32
N LYS A 148 -13.05 8.26 -15.34
CA LYS A 148 -14.19 9.09 -14.92
C LYS A 148 -13.77 10.47 -14.41
N PHE A 149 -12.53 10.65 -13.95
CA PHE A 149 -12.00 11.94 -13.47
C PHE A 149 -11.26 12.73 -14.56
N ARG A 150 -11.31 12.32 -15.84
CA ARG A 150 -10.63 13.03 -16.94
C ARG A 150 -11.09 14.48 -17.11
N GLU A 151 -12.34 14.81 -16.78
CA GLU A 151 -12.82 16.20 -16.81
C GLU A 151 -12.19 17.10 -15.71
N GLN A 152 -11.55 16.49 -14.70
CA GLN A 152 -10.88 17.15 -13.58
C GLN A 152 -9.35 17.11 -13.68
N GLU A 153 -8.78 16.78 -14.85
CA GLU A 153 -7.33 16.64 -15.08
C GLU A 153 -6.53 17.86 -14.58
N ALA A 154 -7.03 19.08 -14.80
CA ALA A 154 -6.36 20.31 -14.37
C ALA A 154 -6.25 20.43 -12.83
N ASP A 155 -7.32 20.11 -12.11
CA ASP A 155 -7.38 20.15 -10.64
C ASP A 155 -6.47 19.08 -10.03
N ILE A 156 -6.46 17.87 -10.61
CA ILE A 156 -5.55 16.77 -10.24
C ILE A 156 -4.08 17.20 -10.43
N LEU A 157 -3.74 17.74 -11.61
CA LEU A 157 -2.38 18.19 -11.91
C LEU A 157 -1.91 19.30 -10.95
N GLU A 158 -2.79 20.26 -10.60
CA GLU A 158 -2.45 21.33 -9.67
C GLU A 158 -2.32 20.82 -8.22
N GLY A 159 -3.27 20.01 -7.74
CA GLY A 159 -3.27 19.47 -6.39
C GLY A 159 -2.08 18.54 -6.12
N TYR A 160 -1.85 17.56 -6.99
CA TYR A 160 -0.74 16.62 -6.82
C TYR A 160 0.63 17.23 -7.07
N ARG A 161 0.76 18.29 -7.87
CA ARG A 161 2.03 19.03 -8.00
C ARG A 161 2.38 19.78 -6.71
N LYS A 162 1.39 20.42 -6.07
CA LYS A 162 1.57 21.06 -4.75
C LYS A 162 1.93 20.03 -3.68
N HIS A 163 1.25 18.88 -3.67
CA HIS A 163 1.57 17.78 -2.77
C HIS A 163 3.00 17.28 -2.99
N PHE A 164 3.39 16.95 -4.23
CA PHE A 164 4.75 16.50 -4.56
C PHE A 164 5.83 17.53 -4.18
N TYR A 165 5.56 18.83 -4.38
CA TYR A 165 6.44 19.90 -3.93
C TYR A 165 6.61 19.93 -2.41
N PHE A 166 5.53 19.75 -1.64
CA PHE A 166 5.61 19.60 -0.19
C PHE A 166 6.47 18.40 0.21
N GLU A 167 6.20 17.21 -0.37
CA GLU A 167 6.89 15.96 -0.03
C GLU A 167 8.38 15.94 -0.44
N LYS A 168 8.72 16.60 -1.54
CA LYS A 168 10.08 16.62 -2.10
C LYS A 168 10.90 17.80 -1.57
N VAL A 169 10.36 19.01 -1.63
CA VAL A 169 11.11 20.26 -1.43
C VAL A 169 10.90 20.82 -0.03
N GLU A 170 9.65 21.00 0.41
CA GLU A 170 9.38 21.63 1.71
C GLU A 170 9.78 20.73 2.88
N ALA A 171 9.51 19.42 2.78
CA ALA A 171 9.94 18.43 3.78
C ALA A 171 11.46 18.41 3.95
N GLU A 172 12.22 18.17 2.87
CA GLU A 172 13.70 18.18 2.87
C GLU A 172 14.25 19.50 3.45
N ASN A 173 13.70 20.64 3.04
CA ASN A 173 14.16 21.95 3.49
C ASN A 173 13.83 22.21 4.98
N SER A 174 12.69 21.73 5.51
CA SER A 174 12.34 21.82 6.93
C SER A 174 13.23 20.91 7.79
N TYR A 175 13.33 19.64 7.42
CA TYR A 175 14.15 18.66 8.14
C TYR A 175 15.63 19.05 8.17
N ASN A 176 16.19 19.53 7.06
CA ASN A 176 17.57 20.04 7.04
C ASN A 176 17.72 21.30 7.92
N GLN A 177 16.72 22.18 7.98
CA GLN A 177 16.75 23.34 8.88
C GLN A 177 16.73 22.93 10.36
N GLU A 178 15.88 21.99 10.74
CA GLU A 178 15.77 21.47 12.10
C GLU A 178 17.04 20.71 12.54
N ALA A 179 17.68 19.99 11.62
CA ALA A 179 18.97 19.33 11.84
C ALA A 179 20.20 20.27 11.75
N GLY A 180 20.01 21.57 11.43
CA GLY A 180 21.10 22.54 11.28
C GLY A 180 21.94 22.41 9.99
N ILE A 181 21.57 21.48 9.11
CA ILE A 181 22.13 21.27 7.77
C ILE A 181 21.88 22.53 6.92
N GLN A 182 22.82 22.91 6.06
CA GLN A 182 22.75 24.18 5.29
C GLN A 182 22.21 23.97 3.87
N GLU A 183 22.31 22.75 3.37
CA GLU A 183 21.86 22.31 2.06
C GLU A 183 20.32 22.42 1.94
N ARG A 184 19.87 23.02 0.83
CA ARG A 184 18.45 23.18 0.49
C ARG A 184 18.23 22.77 -0.96
N LEU A 185 17.06 22.21 -1.25
CA LEU A 185 16.58 22.06 -2.61
C LEU A 185 16.09 23.42 -3.11
N ASP A 186 16.68 23.85 -4.23
CA ASP A 186 16.33 25.06 -5.00
C ASP A 186 15.58 24.61 -6.26
N LEU A 187 14.34 24.16 -6.05
CA LEU A 187 13.38 23.76 -7.08
C LEU A 187 12.09 24.53 -6.82
N SER A 188 11.37 24.95 -7.87
CA SER A 188 10.03 25.53 -7.76
C SER A 188 8.94 24.51 -8.10
N LEU A 189 7.67 24.93 -8.03
CA LEU A 189 6.55 24.11 -8.50
C LEU A 189 6.67 23.81 -10.00
N GLU A 190 7.18 24.75 -10.80
CA GLU A 190 7.31 24.64 -12.26
C GLU A 190 8.40 23.64 -12.69
N ASP A 191 9.38 23.35 -11.82
CA ASP A 191 10.39 22.31 -12.05
C ASP A 191 9.83 20.89 -11.84
N LEU A 192 8.64 20.74 -11.26
CA LEU A 192 8.02 19.45 -10.93
C LEU A 192 6.88 19.05 -11.87
N SER A 193 6.99 17.83 -12.39
CA SER A 193 6.03 17.21 -13.30
C SER A 193 5.05 16.29 -12.55
N VAL A 194 3.82 16.21 -13.06
CA VAL A 194 2.88 15.15 -12.70
C VAL A 194 2.52 14.42 -14.00
N HIS A 195 2.76 13.11 -14.04
CA HIS A 195 2.46 12.24 -15.17
C HIS A 195 1.22 11.39 -14.84
N ILE A 196 0.11 11.65 -15.51
CA ILE A 196 -1.13 10.90 -15.35
C ILE A 196 -1.17 9.74 -16.36
N ILE A 197 -1.27 8.53 -15.83
CA ILE A 197 -1.63 7.31 -16.56
C ILE A 197 -3.12 7.08 -16.28
N TYR A 198 -3.94 7.16 -17.33
CA TYR A 198 -5.35 6.86 -17.20
C TYR A 198 -5.58 5.35 -17.06
N VAL A 199 -6.40 4.96 -16.09
CA VAL A 199 -6.78 3.56 -15.82
C VAL A 199 -8.28 3.38 -15.95
N LYS A 200 -8.72 2.16 -16.28
CA LYS A 200 -10.15 1.84 -16.42
C LYS A 200 -10.90 2.11 -15.11
N ASN A 201 -12.17 2.49 -15.21
CA ASN A 201 -13.08 2.63 -14.07
C ASN A 201 -13.54 1.26 -13.54
N GLY A 202 -13.98 1.23 -12.28
CA GLY A 202 -14.46 0.03 -11.60
C GLY A 202 -13.34 -0.90 -11.14
N GLN A 203 -12.14 -0.37 -10.86
CA GLN A 203 -10.99 -1.16 -10.42
C GLN A 203 -10.78 -1.07 -8.92
N GLU A 204 -10.41 -2.19 -8.31
CA GLU A 204 -10.22 -2.33 -6.87
C GLU A 204 -8.73 -2.39 -6.52
N TYR A 205 -8.37 -1.72 -5.43
CA TYR A 205 -7.05 -1.76 -4.81
C TYR A 205 -7.20 -2.46 -3.46
N CYS A 206 -6.67 -3.68 -3.34
CA CYS A 206 -6.67 -4.42 -2.08
C CYS A 206 -5.65 -3.80 -1.10
N THR A 207 -6.06 -3.60 0.15
CA THR A 207 -5.17 -3.25 1.27
C THR A 207 -5.00 -4.43 2.24
N PHE A 208 -3.94 -4.42 3.06
CA PHE A 208 -3.46 -5.57 3.84
C PHE A 208 -3.44 -5.33 5.36
N ARG A 209 -3.99 -4.19 5.82
CA ARG A 209 -4.29 -3.93 7.24
C ARG A 209 -5.79 -3.99 7.48
N LYS A 210 -6.19 -4.55 8.63
CA LYS A 210 -7.61 -4.79 8.93
C LYS A 210 -8.38 -3.51 9.23
N ASP A 211 -7.68 -2.46 9.65
CA ASP A 211 -8.20 -1.14 9.96
C ASP A 211 -8.38 -0.23 8.73
N CYS A 212 -7.97 -0.67 7.54
CA CYS A 212 -8.07 0.13 6.31
C CYS A 212 -9.21 -0.38 5.42
N ALA A 213 -10.19 0.48 5.10
CA ALA A 213 -11.35 0.15 4.25
C ALA A 213 -12.10 -1.14 4.69
N ALA A 214 -12.33 -1.29 6.00
CA ALA A 214 -12.86 -2.52 6.59
C ALA A 214 -14.31 -2.84 6.15
N ASP A 215 -15.12 -1.82 5.90
CA ASP A 215 -16.52 -1.89 5.46
C ASP A 215 -16.69 -2.52 4.07
N THR A 216 -15.71 -2.30 3.19
CA THR A 216 -15.61 -2.84 1.82
C THR A 216 -14.82 -4.14 1.75
N GLY A 217 -14.36 -4.68 2.89
CA GLY A 217 -13.53 -5.88 2.94
C GLY A 217 -12.11 -5.64 2.43
N ASN A 218 -11.53 -4.50 2.83
CA ASN A 218 -10.18 -4.05 2.51
C ASN A 218 -9.98 -3.78 1.00
N ARG A 219 -10.99 -3.19 0.34
CA ARG A 219 -11.03 -2.95 -1.12
C ARG A 219 -11.42 -1.51 -1.45
N ILE A 220 -10.44 -0.73 -1.91
CA ILE A 220 -10.63 0.67 -2.29
C ILE A 220 -10.99 0.73 -3.77
N SER A 221 -12.14 1.32 -4.12
CA SER A 221 -12.64 1.37 -5.50
C SER A 221 -12.31 2.68 -6.18
N ASP A 222 -11.64 2.64 -7.34
CA ASP A 222 -11.25 3.81 -8.15
C ASP A 222 -10.62 4.99 -7.35
N PRO A 223 -9.59 4.77 -6.50
CA PRO A 223 -8.81 5.86 -5.94
C PRO A 223 -7.95 6.52 -7.02
N VAL A 224 -7.46 7.74 -6.75
CA VAL A 224 -6.26 8.25 -7.42
C VAL A 224 -5.05 7.64 -6.71
N ALA A 225 -4.22 6.87 -7.43
CA ALA A 225 -3.09 6.17 -6.85
C ALA A 225 -1.76 6.83 -7.24
N GLN A 226 -0.99 7.27 -6.25
CA GLN A 226 0.39 7.73 -6.41
C GLN A 226 1.33 6.53 -6.55
N ILE A 227 2.14 6.51 -7.61
CA ILE A 227 3.25 5.56 -7.73
C ILE A 227 4.49 6.15 -7.04
N TYR A 228 4.86 5.57 -5.90
CA TYR A 228 6.10 5.84 -5.20
C TYR A 228 7.29 5.30 -6.00
N THR A 229 8.31 6.14 -6.23
CA THR A 229 9.52 5.77 -6.99
C THR A 229 10.81 6.14 -6.24
N GLY A 230 10.73 6.48 -4.95
CA GLY A 230 11.88 6.91 -4.13
C GLY A 230 12.28 8.38 -4.28
N ASN A 231 11.54 9.18 -5.04
CA ASN A 231 11.89 10.55 -5.47
C ASN A 231 11.39 11.69 -4.56
N ILE A 232 10.99 11.37 -3.32
CA ILE A 232 10.57 12.31 -2.26
C ILE A 232 11.45 12.14 -1.01
N HIS A 233 11.28 13.01 -0.01
CA HIS A 233 12.12 13.04 1.20
C HIS A 233 12.17 11.68 1.93
N CYS A 234 13.29 11.41 2.62
CA CYS A 234 13.61 10.10 3.18
C CYS A 234 12.65 9.63 4.31
N ASN A 235 11.93 10.56 4.97
CA ASN A 235 10.91 10.23 5.96
C ASN A 235 9.79 9.35 5.38
N TYR A 236 9.42 9.54 4.11
CA TYR A 236 8.38 8.74 3.47
C TYR A 236 8.82 7.29 3.32
N ALA A 237 10.05 7.03 2.88
CA ALA A 237 10.58 5.66 2.85
C ALA A 237 10.60 5.00 4.25
N HIS A 238 10.85 5.79 5.30
CA HIS A 238 10.79 5.32 6.68
C HIS A 238 9.37 4.99 7.14
N SER A 239 8.39 5.84 6.78
CA SER A 239 6.96 5.61 7.06
C SER A 239 6.42 4.38 6.31
N LEU A 240 6.78 4.22 5.03
CA LEU A 240 6.40 3.05 4.24
C LEU A 240 6.95 1.77 4.87
N LEU A 241 8.23 1.75 5.26
CA LEU A 241 8.86 0.61 5.93
C LEU A 241 8.40 0.38 7.38
N SER A 242 7.70 1.32 8.02
CA SER A 242 7.16 1.11 9.37
C SER A 242 5.76 0.49 9.39
N GLN A 243 4.98 0.65 8.30
CA GLN A 243 3.54 0.34 8.31
C GLN A 243 2.95 -0.22 7.00
N TRP A 244 3.60 -0.01 5.85
CA TRP A 244 2.96 -0.15 4.53
C TRP A 244 3.77 -0.95 3.50
N THR A 245 4.90 -1.54 3.89
CA THR A 245 5.73 -2.42 3.06
C THR A 245 5.48 -3.88 3.40
N TYR A 246 5.13 -4.68 2.39
CA TYR A 246 4.78 -6.09 2.53
C TYR A 246 5.59 -6.97 1.58
N PHE A 247 5.73 -8.26 1.91
CA PHE A 247 6.31 -9.26 1.00
C PHE A 247 5.80 -10.67 1.32
N TYR A 248 5.70 -11.53 0.30
CA TYR A 248 5.32 -12.93 0.47
C TYR A 248 6.53 -13.79 0.83
N TRP A 249 6.36 -14.73 1.76
CA TRP A 249 7.40 -15.68 2.12
C TRP A 249 6.85 -17.08 2.44
N ASP A 250 7.56 -18.12 2.01
CA ASP A 250 7.29 -19.51 2.38
C ASP A 250 8.09 -19.88 3.64
N GLY A 251 7.39 -20.00 4.76
CA GLY A 251 7.96 -20.22 6.09
C GLY A 251 7.43 -19.25 7.14
N ASN A 252 8.03 -19.28 8.33
CA ASN A 252 7.64 -18.44 9.47
C ASN A 252 8.35 -17.07 9.48
N ALA A 253 7.87 -16.15 10.33
CA ALA A 253 8.41 -14.81 10.54
C ALA A 253 9.93 -14.75 10.76
N SER A 254 10.50 -15.71 11.50
CA SER A 254 11.96 -15.75 11.70
C SER A 254 12.71 -16.09 10.42
N GLN A 255 12.17 -16.95 9.55
CA GLN A 255 12.77 -17.28 8.25
C GLN A 255 12.65 -16.10 7.28
N ALA A 256 11.48 -15.45 7.25
CA ALA A 256 11.25 -14.24 6.47
C ALA A 256 12.20 -13.10 6.90
N PHE A 257 12.40 -12.90 8.20
CA PHE A 257 13.38 -11.93 8.70
C PHE A 257 14.82 -12.29 8.32
N GLU A 258 15.25 -13.56 8.43
CA GLU A 258 16.62 -13.95 8.01
C GLU A 258 16.87 -13.72 6.52
N ALA A 259 15.84 -13.76 5.66
CA ALA A 259 15.94 -13.40 4.25
C ALA A 259 16.12 -11.88 4.03
N MET A 260 15.49 -11.04 4.86
CA MET A 260 15.61 -9.57 4.83
C MET A 260 16.93 -9.05 5.44
N LYS A 261 17.46 -9.77 6.43
CA LYS A 261 18.61 -9.41 7.27
C LYS A 261 19.90 -9.02 6.52
N PRO A 262 20.28 -9.59 5.35
CA PRO A 262 21.44 -9.13 4.60
C PRO A 262 21.31 -7.68 4.13
N TYR A 263 20.13 -7.28 3.65
CA TYR A 263 19.85 -5.93 3.14
C TYR A 263 19.76 -4.91 4.29
N VAL A 264 19.13 -5.30 5.40
CA VAL A 264 19.12 -4.51 6.66
C VAL A 264 20.54 -4.22 7.14
N LYS A 265 21.46 -5.19 7.06
CA LYS A 265 22.88 -4.99 7.39
C LYS A 265 23.59 -4.11 6.37
N GLN A 266 23.36 -4.31 5.07
CA GLN A 266 23.95 -3.52 4.00
C GLN A 266 23.64 -2.02 4.14
N CYS A 267 22.44 -1.67 4.57
CA CYS A 267 22.02 -0.28 4.80
C CYS A 267 22.35 0.25 6.21
N GLY A 268 22.97 -0.55 7.10
CA GLY A 268 23.23 -0.15 8.49
C GLY A 268 21.97 -0.04 9.36
N ALA A 269 20.83 -0.57 8.91
CA ALA A 269 19.52 -0.41 9.54
C ALA A 269 19.21 -1.47 10.64
N SER A 270 20.22 -2.20 11.11
CA SER A 270 20.06 -3.34 12.04
C SER A 270 19.59 -2.95 13.45
N GLU A 271 19.67 -1.68 13.81
CA GLU A 271 19.11 -1.18 15.08
C GLU A 271 17.59 -1.00 14.97
N SER A 272 17.10 -0.54 13.81
CA SER A 272 15.69 -0.24 13.52
C SER A 272 14.88 -1.46 13.11
N PHE A 273 15.43 -2.38 12.32
CA PHE A 273 14.71 -3.55 11.80
C PHE A 273 15.27 -4.85 12.38
N ARG A 274 14.49 -5.55 13.21
CA ARG A 274 14.91 -6.79 13.90
C ARG A 274 13.91 -7.95 13.81
N ALA A 275 12.73 -7.71 13.23
CA ALA A 275 11.67 -8.68 13.02
C ALA A 275 10.85 -8.29 11.78
N VAL A 276 9.97 -9.21 11.36
CA VAL A 276 8.83 -8.98 10.49
C VAL A 276 7.65 -9.70 11.12
N ASP A 277 6.45 -9.14 10.98
CA ASP A 277 5.22 -9.71 11.56
C ASP A 277 4.25 -10.12 10.44
N LEU A 278 3.26 -10.96 10.76
CA LEU A 278 2.24 -11.35 9.80
C LEU A 278 1.35 -10.14 9.48
N ALA A 279 1.10 -9.91 8.19
CA ALA A 279 0.20 -8.85 7.76
C ALA A 279 -1.25 -9.15 8.20
N GLY A 280 -2.02 -8.12 8.54
CA GLY A 280 -3.40 -8.23 9.01
C GLY A 280 -3.59 -8.51 10.50
N GLU A 281 -2.54 -8.71 11.30
CA GLU A 281 -2.68 -8.80 12.77
C GLU A 281 -2.92 -7.42 13.43
N PHE A 282 -2.51 -6.33 12.77
CA PHE A 282 -2.62 -4.93 13.20
C PHE A 282 -3.93 -4.26 12.79
#